data_AF-A0A7S0EIB2-F1
#
_entry.id   AF-A0A7S0EIB2-F1
#
_cell.length_a   1.000
_cell.length_b   1.000
_cell.length_c   1.000
_cell.angle_alpha   90.00
_cell.angle_beta   90.00
_cell.angle_gamma   90.00
#
_symmetry.space_group_name_H-M   'P 1'
#
loop_
_entity.id
_entity.type
_entity.pdbx_description
1 polymer ?
#
loop_
_entity_poly.entity_id
_entity_poly.type
_entity_poly.pdbx_seq_one_letter_code
_entity_poly.pdbx_strand_id
1 'polypeptide(L)'
;PTTYLCGKNCPANPGAWELHGVFHKKVRNFLKRTEDGGAMQQQQREVADRQARDAAQSGDAYSKLVAEGMQHQSKQDWRRAARAYREAIALRPDRPEAYFNLGAALTNSGHI
;
A
#
# COMPACT_ATOMS: atom_id res chain seq x y z
N PRO A 1 21.02 -20.40 -1.77
CA PRO A 1 19.70 -20.43 -2.47
C PRO A 1 19.45 -19.10 -3.19
N THR A 2 20.01 -18.96 -4.38
CA THR A 2 19.76 -17.82 -5.28
C THR A 2 18.42 -18.05 -5.95
N THR A 3 17.37 -17.41 -5.43
CA THR A 3 16.10 -17.26 -6.14
C THR A 3 16.37 -16.41 -7.38
N TYR A 4 16.71 -17.05 -8.50
CA TYR A 4 16.86 -16.36 -9.76
C TYR A 4 15.49 -15.79 -10.13
N LEU A 5 15.31 -14.49 -9.93
CA LEU A 5 14.39 -13.71 -10.75
C LEU A 5 14.96 -13.72 -12.18
N CYS A 6 14.81 -14.84 -12.88
CA CYS A 6 15.05 -14.88 -14.32
C CYS A 6 13.99 -14.00 -14.96
N GLY A 7 14.36 -12.74 -15.21
CA GLY A 7 13.67 -11.89 -16.16
C GLY A 7 13.63 -12.56 -17.53
N LYS A 8 12.69 -12.13 -18.38
CA LYS A 8 12.59 -12.63 -19.76
C LYS A 8 13.98 -12.61 -20.42
N ASN A 9 14.46 -13.77 -20.84
CA ASN A 9 15.74 -14.02 -21.52
C ASN A 9 16.99 -14.22 -20.62
N CYS A 10 16.98 -15.25 -19.75
CA CYS A 10 18.24 -15.77 -19.21
C CYS A 10 19.02 -16.51 -20.30
N PRO A 11 20.20 -16.02 -20.73
CA PRO A 11 20.96 -16.62 -21.83
C PRO A 11 21.54 -18.00 -21.48
N ALA A 12 21.55 -18.37 -20.20
CA ALA A 12 22.16 -19.61 -19.72
C ALA A 12 21.28 -20.87 -19.89
N ASN A 13 19.95 -20.73 -20.07
CA ASN A 13 19.08 -21.89 -20.25
C ASN A 13 17.74 -21.55 -20.94
N PRO A 14 17.67 -21.66 -22.29
CA PRO A 14 16.46 -21.38 -23.05
C PRO A 14 15.30 -22.36 -22.78
N GLY A 15 15.59 -23.62 -22.43
CA GLY A 15 14.60 -24.68 -22.22
C GLY A 15 13.90 -24.65 -20.84
N ALA A 16 14.44 -23.90 -19.88
CA ALA A 16 13.83 -23.73 -18.55
C ALA A 16 12.47 -23.01 -18.59
N TRP A 17 12.18 -22.29 -19.68
CA TRP A 17 10.94 -21.52 -19.86
C TRP A 17 9.68 -22.39 -19.87
N GLU A 18 9.75 -23.60 -20.45
CA GLU A 18 8.59 -24.51 -20.51
C GLU A 18 8.30 -25.13 -19.13
N LEU A 19 9.35 -25.48 -18.39
CA LEU A 19 9.22 -26.08 -17.04
C LEU A 19 8.65 -25.10 -16.01
N HIS A 20 8.88 -23.79 -16.19
CA HIS A 20 8.47 -22.73 -15.25
C HIS A 20 7.35 -21.82 -15.82
N GLY A 21 6.79 -22.12 -17.00
CA GLY A 21 5.84 -21.25 -17.71
C GLY A 21 4.60 -20.86 -16.89
N VAL A 22 4.10 -21.76 -16.04
CA VAL A 22 2.98 -21.50 -15.12
C VAL A 22 3.36 -20.45 -14.06
N PHE A 23 4.59 -20.52 -13.54
CA PHE A 23 5.11 -19.55 -12.57
C PHE A 23 5.36 -18.20 -13.21
N HIS A 24 5.91 -18.14 -14.43
CA HIS A 24 6.09 -16.87 -15.15
C HIS A 24 4.76 -16.19 -15.47
N LYS A 25 3.69 -16.94 -15.80
CA LYS A 25 2.35 -16.36 -15.95
C LYS A 25 1.87 -15.71 -14.65
N LYS A 26 2.06 -16.37 -13.51
CA LYS A 26 1.72 -15.82 -12.18
C LYS A 26 2.57 -14.60 -11.84
N VAL A 27 3.89 -14.66 -12.03
CA VAL A 27 4.81 -13.55 -11.77
C VAL A 27 4.52 -12.36 -12.67
N ARG A 28 4.24 -12.56 -13.96
CA ARG A 28 3.84 -11.48 -14.88
C ARG A 28 2.50 -10.87 -14.48
N ASN A 29 1.54 -11.67 -14.06
CA ASN A 29 0.25 -11.15 -13.58
C ASN A 29 0.40 -10.38 -12.26
N PHE A 30 1.29 -10.83 -11.38
CA PHE A 30 1.65 -10.13 -10.16
C PHE A 30 2.34 -8.80 -10.47
N LEU A 31 3.41 -8.82 -11.29
CA LEU A 31 4.13 -7.63 -11.73
C LEU A 31 3.21 -6.65 -12.43
N LYS A 32 2.38 -7.09 -13.37
CA LYS A 32 1.39 -6.23 -14.02
C LYS A 32 0.42 -5.58 -13.03
N ARG A 33 -0.06 -6.31 -12.02
CA ARG A 33 -0.90 -5.74 -10.95
C ARG A 33 -0.16 -4.75 -10.05
N THR A 34 1.12 -4.95 -9.81
CA THR A 34 1.94 -4.07 -8.96
C THR A 34 2.52 -2.88 -9.72
N GLU A 35 2.80 -3.03 -11.02
CA GLU A 35 3.35 -2.01 -11.93
C GLU A 35 2.25 -1.12 -12.50
N ASP A 36 1.04 -1.65 -12.71
CA ASP A 36 -0.17 -0.86 -13.03
C ASP A 36 -0.67 -0.14 -11.76
N GLY A 37 0.22 0.56 -11.03
CA GLY A 37 0.00 1.16 -9.71
C GLY A 37 -1.30 1.97 -9.56
N GLY A 38 -1.95 2.35 -10.66
CA GLY A 38 -3.32 2.85 -10.71
C GLY A 38 -4.39 1.93 -10.10
N ALA A 39 -4.31 0.60 -10.21
CA ALA A 39 -5.32 -0.29 -9.62
C ALA A 39 -5.23 -0.34 -8.09
N MET A 40 -4.00 -0.44 -7.55
CA MET A 40 -3.72 -0.30 -6.13
C MET A 40 -4.10 1.09 -5.62
N GLN A 41 -3.76 2.14 -6.37
CA GLN A 41 -4.09 3.51 -6.02
C GLN A 41 -5.60 3.77 -6.05
N GLN A 42 -6.33 3.21 -7.02
CA GLN A 42 -7.78 3.28 -7.09
C GLN A 42 -8.43 2.57 -5.90
N GLN A 43 -7.98 1.35 -5.58
CA GLN A 43 -8.49 0.61 -4.42
C GLN A 43 -8.22 1.35 -3.10
N GLN A 44 -7.04 1.97 -2.95
CA GLN A 44 -6.73 2.81 -1.80
C GLN A 44 -7.63 4.05 -1.70
N ARG A 45 -7.98 4.67 -2.83
CA ARG A 45 -8.95 5.77 -2.86
C ARG A 45 -10.33 5.33 -2.41
N GLU A 46 -10.83 4.20 -2.92
CA GLU A 46 -12.15 3.68 -2.56
C GLU A 46 -12.25 3.31 -1.06
N VAL A 47 -11.20 2.73 -0.50
CA VAL A 47 -11.12 2.45 0.95
C VAL A 47 -11.09 3.75 1.76
N ALA A 48 -10.28 4.72 1.36
CA ALA A 48 -10.21 6.03 2.02
C ALA A 48 -11.55 6.77 1.98
N ASP A 49 -12.30 6.66 0.88
CA ASP A 49 -13.62 7.28 0.74
C ASP A 49 -14.67 6.59 1.63
N ARG A 50 -14.62 5.27 1.75
CA ARG A 50 -15.50 4.52 2.67
C ARG A 50 -15.22 4.92 4.11
N GLN A 51 -13.96 4.92 4.53
CA GLN A 51 -13.59 5.31 5.89
C GLN A 51 -13.92 6.77 6.20
N ALA A 52 -13.83 7.68 5.22
CA ALA A 52 -14.27 9.06 5.40
C ALA A 52 -15.79 9.16 5.65
N ARG A 53 -16.60 8.37 4.95
CA ARG A 53 -18.06 8.30 5.18
C ARG A 53 -18.38 7.73 6.56
N ASP A 54 -17.72 6.64 6.94
CA ASP A 54 -17.91 6.00 8.24
C ASP A 54 -17.47 6.92 9.39
N ALA A 55 -16.35 7.62 9.22
CA ALA A 55 -15.87 8.63 10.16
C ALA A 55 -16.87 9.79 10.32
N ALA A 56 -17.40 10.30 9.21
CA ALA A 56 -18.40 11.37 9.22
C ALA A 56 -19.70 10.95 9.92
N GLN A 57 -20.10 9.69 9.80
CA GLN A 57 -21.27 9.14 10.49
C GLN A 57 -21.01 8.89 11.98
N SER A 58 -19.79 8.47 12.34
CA SER A 58 -19.43 8.17 13.73
C SER A 58 -19.27 9.41 14.62
N GLY A 59 -18.94 10.56 14.03
CA GLY A 59 -18.62 11.79 14.77
C GLY A 59 -17.31 11.72 15.58
N ASP A 60 -16.58 10.61 15.51
CA ASP A 60 -15.37 10.36 16.30
C ASP A 60 -14.16 11.08 15.69
N ALA A 61 -13.54 11.95 16.49
CA ALA A 61 -12.38 12.76 16.09
C ALA A 61 -11.18 11.90 15.66
N TYR A 62 -10.97 10.73 16.26
CA TYR A 62 -9.90 9.82 15.81
C TYR A 62 -10.22 9.24 14.45
N SER A 63 -11.45 8.77 14.23
CA SER A 63 -11.84 8.12 12.97
C SER A 63 -11.72 9.12 11.81
N LYS A 64 -12.02 10.39 12.08
CA LYS A 64 -11.80 11.49 11.14
C LYS A 64 -10.32 11.66 10.79
N LEU A 65 -9.43 11.70 11.78
CA LEU A 65 -7.98 11.85 11.53
C LEU A 65 -7.39 10.65 10.78
N VAL A 66 -7.84 9.42 11.08
CA VAL A 66 -7.43 8.22 10.33
C VAL A 66 -7.91 8.31 8.87
N ALA A 67 -9.16 8.71 8.64
CA ALA A 67 -9.69 8.89 7.28
C ALA A 67 -8.94 10.00 6.52
N GLU A 68 -8.64 11.12 7.17
CA GLU A 68 -7.81 12.20 6.58
C GLU A 68 -6.42 11.70 6.21
N GLY A 69 -5.78 10.90 7.07
CA GLY A 69 -4.50 10.28 6.78
C GLY A 69 -4.55 9.38 5.54
N MET A 70 -5.58 8.56 5.41
CA MET A 70 -5.77 7.68 4.26
C MET A 70 -6.06 8.45 2.96
N GLN A 71 -6.80 9.56 3.05
CA GLN A 71 -7.04 10.46 1.93
C GLN A 71 -5.74 11.11 1.42
N HIS A 72 -4.83 11.47 2.33
CA HIS A 72 -3.49 11.93 1.93
C HIS A 72 -2.65 10.80 1.34
N GLN A 73 -2.76 9.58 1.90
CA GLN A 73 -2.06 8.40 1.42
C GLN A 73 -2.45 8.02 -0.02
N SER A 74 -3.75 8.10 -0.35
CA SER A 74 -4.27 7.82 -1.69
C SER A 74 -3.76 8.83 -2.75
N LYS A 75 -3.35 10.01 -2.30
CA LYS A 75 -2.72 11.09 -3.08
C LYS A 75 -1.19 11.04 -3.04
N GLN A 76 -0.61 10.03 -2.38
CA GLN A 76 0.84 9.90 -2.14
C GLN A 76 1.45 11.10 -1.39
N ASP A 77 0.64 11.86 -0.66
CA ASP A 77 1.10 12.93 0.23
C ASP A 77 1.46 12.33 1.59
N TRP A 78 2.57 11.60 1.61
CA TRP A 78 3.00 10.82 2.77
C TRP A 78 3.29 11.69 4.01
N ARG A 79 3.71 12.95 3.81
CA ARG A 79 3.99 13.88 4.91
C ARG A 79 2.71 14.28 5.64
N ARG A 80 1.65 14.64 4.91
CA ARG A 80 0.36 14.98 5.52
C ARG A 80 -0.32 13.75 6.09
N ALA A 81 -0.21 12.60 5.44
CA ALA A 81 -0.70 11.33 5.98
C ALA A 81 -0.07 11.01 7.34
N ALA A 82 1.26 11.07 7.44
CA ALA A 82 1.97 10.84 8.69
C ALA A 82 1.58 11.84 9.79
N ARG A 83 1.36 13.12 9.45
CA ARG A 83 0.87 14.13 10.40
C ARG A 83 -0.50 13.76 10.97
N ALA A 84 -1.46 13.41 10.12
CA ALA A 84 -2.81 13.02 10.54
C ALA A 84 -2.79 11.76 11.42
N TYR A 85 -1.98 10.76 11.08
CA TYR A 85 -1.83 9.56 11.91
C TYR A 85 -1.18 9.84 13.26
N ARG A 86 -0.22 10.77 13.36
CA ARG A 86 0.35 11.20 14.64
C ARG A 86 -0.68 11.90 15.52
N GLU A 87 -1.53 12.73 14.94
CA GLU A 87 -2.64 13.37 15.68
C GLU A 87 -3.66 12.31 16.15
N ALA A 88 -3.97 11.31 15.32
CA ALA A 88 -4.83 10.19 15.70
C ALA A 88 -4.24 9.40 16.89
N ILE A 89 -2.93 9.12 16.85
CA ILE A 89 -2.20 8.47 17.96
C ILE A 89 -2.25 9.32 19.23
N ALA A 90 -2.13 10.64 19.12
CA ALA A 90 -2.21 11.53 20.28
C ALA A 90 -3.62 11.52 20.93
N LEU A 91 -4.68 11.32 20.14
CA LEU A 91 -6.04 11.17 20.68
C LEU A 91 -6.27 9.81 21.33
N ARG A 92 -5.80 8.73 20.68
CA ARG A 92 -5.97 7.34 21.16
C ARG A 92 -4.68 6.54 20.94
N PRO A 93 -3.75 6.57 21.91
CA PRO A 93 -2.46 5.90 21.79
C PRO A 93 -2.56 4.37 21.93
N ASP A 94 -3.71 3.86 22.35
CA ASP A 94 -4.03 2.43 22.52
C ASP A 94 -4.49 1.76 21.21
N ARG A 95 -4.75 2.54 20.15
CA ARG A 95 -5.24 2.02 18.87
C ARG A 95 -4.07 1.65 17.93
N PRO A 96 -3.85 0.36 17.64
CA PRO A 96 -2.72 -0.08 16.79
C PRO A 96 -2.85 0.34 15.32
N GLU A 97 -4.08 0.58 14.84
CA GLU A 97 -4.36 0.94 13.44
C GLU A 97 -3.60 2.20 13.00
N ALA A 98 -3.59 3.26 13.82
CA ALA A 98 -2.91 4.50 13.46
C ALA A 98 -1.38 4.34 13.39
N TYR A 99 -0.78 3.48 14.21
CA TYR A 99 0.66 3.16 14.14
C TYR A 99 1.00 2.38 12.89
N PHE A 100 0.18 1.39 12.52
CA PHE A 100 0.38 0.62 11.28
C PHE A 100 0.34 1.55 10.06
N ASN A 101 -0.65 2.44 10.00
CA ASN A 101 -0.81 3.38 8.91
C ASN A 101 0.32 4.43 8.88
N LEU A 102 0.80 4.89 10.04
CA LEU A 102 1.98 5.75 10.14
C LEU A 102 3.23 5.05 9.60
N GLY A 103 3.46 3.78 9.97
CA GLY A 103 4.57 2.99 9.44
C GLY A 103 4.52 2.87 7.92
N ALA A 104 3.35 2.56 7.37
CA ALA A 104 3.15 2.52 5.92
C ALA A 104 3.44 3.87 5.25
N ALA A 105 3.01 4.99 5.85
CA ALA A 105 3.29 6.32 5.33
C ALA A 105 4.80 6.65 5.37
N LEU A 106 5.51 6.30 6.44
CA LEU A 106 6.94 6.54 6.58
C LEU A 106 7.76 5.74 5.56
N THR A 107 7.48 4.45 5.41
CA THR A 107 8.14 3.58 4.40
C THR A 107 7.96 4.13 2.99
N ASN A 108 6.75 4.57 2.63
CA ASN A 108 6.50 5.14 1.30
C ASN A 108 7.05 6.56 1.13
N SER A 109 7.27 7.31 2.21
CA SER A 109 7.91 8.64 2.16
C SER A 109 9.42 8.60 1.92
N GLY A 110 10.03 7.42 1.92
CA GLY A 110 11.48 7.25 1.81
C GLY A 110 12.25 7.65 3.09
N HIS A 111 11.55 7.90 4.20
CA HIS A 111 12.15 8.13 5.51
C HIS A 111 12.35 6.81 6.26
N ILE A 112 13.31 6.01 5.80
CA ILE A 112 13.82 4.82 6.49
C ILE A 112 15.23 5.12 6.98
#